data_AF-A0A7V5SD41-F1
#
_entry.id   AF-A0A7V5SD41-F1
#
_cell.length_a   1.000
_cell.length_b   1.000
_cell.length_c   1.000
_cell.angle_alpha   90.00
_cell.angle_beta   90.00
_cell.angle_gamma   90.00
#
_symmetry.space_group_name_H-M   'P 1'
#
loop_
_entity.id
_entity.type
_entity.pdbx_description
1 polymer ?
#
loop_
_entity_poly.entity_id
_entity_poly.type
_entity_poly.pdbx_seq_one_letter_code
_entity_poly.pdbx_strand_id
1 'polypeptide(L)'
;KLCTIFSLTLSSLPRRGGEVALRVIPTEGGTLVEISDTGIGMPPDILSTLWDPTQRRSRPGTAGERGTGLGLPIAHAILTQQGVAIEVDSTPGKGTTFRLYWRSFA
;
A
#
# COMPACT_ATOMS: atom_id res chain seq x y z
N LYS A 1 2.57 11.24 -3.77
CA LYS A 1 1.55 10.37 -3.14
C LYS A 1 2.08 8.99 -2.73
N LEU A 2 3.32 8.63 -3.08
CA LEU A 2 4.08 7.53 -2.45
C LEU A 2 4.05 7.59 -0.91
N CYS A 3 4.08 8.79 -0.32
CA CYS A 3 4.00 8.96 1.14
C CYS A 3 2.74 8.37 1.78
N THR A 4 1.62 8.27 1.06
CA THR A 4 0.38 7.69 1.61
C THR A 4 0.48 6.18 1.71
N ILE A 5 1.04 5.52 0.69
CA ILE A 5 1.29 4.07 0.72
C ILE A 5 2.34 3.77 1.80
N PHE A 6 3.41 4.57 1.85
CA PHE A 6 4.43 4.45 2.89
C PHE A 6 3.89 4.66 4.32
N SER A 7 2.98 5.64 4.50
CA SER A 7 2.33 5.87 5.79
C SER A 7 1.41 4.72 6.19
N LEU A 8 0.71 4.11 5.25
CA LEU A 8 -0.15 2.94 5.51
C LEU A 8 0.68 1.72 5.92
N THR A 9 1.80 1.48 5.25
CA THR A 9 2.75 0.41 5.61
C THR A 9 3.42 0.65 6.96
N LEU A 10 3.59 1.90 7.39
CA LEU A 10 4.11 2.23 8.72
C LEU A 10 3.06 1.97 9.82
N SER A 11 1.80 2.34 9.56
CA SER A 11 0.69 2.14 10.52
C SER A 11 0.31 0.66 10.73
N SER A 12 0.70 -0.25 9.83
CA SER A 12 0.46 -1.69 9.96
C SER A 12 1.51 -2.42 10.81
N LEU A 13 2.62 -1.76 11.18
CA LEU A 13 3.71 -2.36 11.95
C LEU A 13 3.36 -2.51 13.44
N PRO A 14 3.77 -3.61 14.09
CA PRO A 14 3.66 -3.76 15.54
C PRO A 14 4.36 -2.62 16.31
N ARG A 15 3.91 -2.36 17.54
CA ARG A 15 4.53 -1.35 18.44
C ARG A 15 6.00 -1.63 18.77
N ARG A 16 6.48 -2.86 18.57
CA ARG A 16 7.88 -3.29 18.71
C ARG A 16 8.17 -4.37 17.69
N GLY A 17 9.18 -4.16 16.85
CA GLY A 17 9.53 -5.06 15.75
C GLY A 17 8.61 -4.86 14.55
N GLY A 18 9.19 -4.88 13.35
CA GLY A 18 8.51 -4.55 12.11
C GLY A 18 9.44 -3.79 11.18
N GLU A 19 9.59 -4.26 9.95
CA GLU A 19 10.42 -3.61 8.94
C GLU A 19 9.54 -3.08 7.82
N VAL A 20 9.91 -1.90 7.31
CA VAL A 20 9.40 -1.38 6.04
C VAL A 20 10.57 -1.25 5.09
N ALA A 21 10.47 -1.89 3.94
CA ALA A 21 11.45 -1.83 2.88
C ALA A 21 10.87 -1.08 1.68
N LEU A 22 11.64 -0.13 1.16
CA LEU A 22 11.35 0.54 -0.12
C LEU A 22 12.43 0.14 -1.12
N ARG A 23 12.01 -0.42 -2.25
CA ARG A 23 12.91 -0.80 -3.35
C ARG A 23 12.50 -0.06 -4.61
N VAL A 24 13.50 0.45 -5.34
CA VAL A 24 13.31 1.05 -6.66
C VAL A 24 14.12 0.22 -7.64
N ILE A 25 13.43 -0.36 -8.61
CA ILE A 25 13.98 -1.33 -9.55
C ILE A 25 13.76 -0.78 -10.96
N PRO A 26 14.83 -0.45 -11.71
CA PRO A 26 14.68 -0.13 -13.12
C PRO A 26 14.24 -1.37 -13.89
N THR A 27 13.34 -1.18 -14.84
CA THR A 27 12.82 -2.23 -15.73
C THR A 27 12.98 -1.79 -17.17
N GLU A 28 12.92 -2.73 -18.12
CA GLU A 28 13.10 -2.43 -19.55
C GLU A 28 12.13 -1.35 -20.08
N GLY A 29 10.92 -1.27 -19.53
CA GLY A 29 9.87 -0.33 -19.94
C GLY A 29 9.58 0.80 -18.95
N GLY A 30 10.41 1.02 -17.93
CA GLY A 30 10.18 2.05 -16.90
C GLY A 30 10.72 1.67 -15.53
N THR A 31 9.96 1.93 -14.46
CA THR A 31 10.43 1.75 -13.08
C THR A 31 9.38 1.03 -12.23
N LEU A 32 9.82 0.00 -11.51
CA LEU A 32 9.07 -0.65 -10.46
C LEU A 32 9.48 -0.06 -9.11
N VAL A 33 8.52 0.41 -8.32
CA VAL A 33 8.70 0.75 -6.92
C VAL A 33 7.96 -0.26 -6.06
N GLU A 34 8.68 -0.97 -5.18
CA GLU A 34 8.09 -1.89 -4.21
C GLU A 34 8.14 -1.27 -2.81
N ILE A 35 7.03 -1.34 -2.09
CA ILE A 35 6.93 -0.96 -0.68
C ILE A 35 6.41 -2.17 0.07
N SER A 36 7.24 -2.75 0.92
CA SER A 36 6.89 -3.94 1.72
C SER A 36 6.94 -3.63 3.20
N ASP A 37 5.98 -4.13 3.96
CA ASP A 37 6.00 -4.18 5.42
C ASP A 37 5.92 -5.60 5.93
N THR A 38 6.44 -5.84 7.13
CA THR A 38 6.26 -7.10 7.89
C THR A 38 5.18 -6.95 8.97
N GLY A 39 4.17 -6.11 8.70
CA GLY A 39 3.09 -5.79 9.63
C GLY A 39 2.04 -6.88 9.73
N ILE A 40 0.85 -6.52 10.21
CA ILE A 40 -0.25 -7.47 10.47
C ILE A 40 -0.82 -8.12 9.19
N GLY A 41 -0.53 -7.56 8.01
CA GLY A 41 -1.15 -7.96 6.75
C GLY A 41 -2.66 -7.74 6.68
N MET A 42 -3.25 -8.11 5.56
CA MET A 42 -4.68 -7.97 5.28
C MET A 42 -5.32 -9.33 4.97
N PRO A 43 -6.50 -9.61 5.54
CA PRO A 43 -7.27 -10.79 5.15
C PRO A 43 -7.82 -10.64 3.72
N PRO A 44 -8.09 -11.76 3.01
CA PRO A 44 -8.50 -11.74 1.61
C PRO A 44 -9.76 -10.91 1.33
N ASP A 45 -10.71 -10.87 2.25
CA ASP A 45 -11.94 -10.08 2.13
C ASP A 45 -11.62 -8.58 2.06
N ILE A 46 -10.70 -8.10 2.90
CA ILE A 46 -10.23 -6.72 2.89
C ILE A 46 -9.43 -6.42 1.64
N LEU A 47 -8.54 -7.33 1.23
CA LEU A 47 -7.72 -7.17 0.03
C LEU A 47 -8.58 -7.03 -1.24
N SER A 48 -9.66 -7.82 -1.34
CA SER A 48 -10.58 -7.79 -2.49
C SER A 48 -11.35 -6.48 -2.64
N THR A 49 -11.57 -5.76 -1.53
CA THR A 49 -12.30 -4.48 -1.51
C THR A 49 -11.39 -3.28 -1.25
N LEU A 50 -10.07 -3.45 -1.37
CA LEU A 50 -9.07 -2.46 -0.92
C LEU A 50 -9.25 -1.08 -1.56
N TRP A 51 -9.75 -1.05 -2.79
CA TRP A 51 -9.92 0.15 -3.61
C TRP A 51 -11.32 0.75 -3.54
N ASP A 52 -12.27 0.10 -2.88
CA ASP A 52 -13.66 0.54 -2.82
C ASP A 52 -13.83 1.68 -1.79
N PRO A 53 -14.11 2.92 -2.23
CA PRO A 53 -14.25 4.07 -1.32
C PRO A 53 -15.53 3.99 -0.45
N THR A 54 -16.48 3.12 -0.80
CA THR A 54 -17.71 2.90 -0.03
C THR A 54 -17.49 1.98 1.16
N GLN A 55 -16.47 1.12 1.10
CA GLN A 55 -16.05 0.22 2.17
C GLN A 55 -15.17 0.97 3.17
N ARG A 56 -15.78 1.82 4.02
CA ARG A 56 -15.08 2.52 5.11
C ARG A 56 -14.61 1.53 6.16
N ARG A 57 -13.41 0.98 5.98
CA ARG A 57 -12.77 0.08 6.96
C ARG A 57 -11.65 0.84 7.67
N SER A 58 -12.04 1.58 8.71
CA SER A 58 -11.08 2.15 9.67
C SER A 58 -10.67 1.05 10.64
N ARG A 59 -9.46 0.52 10.50
CA ARG A 59 -8.81 -0.20 11.58
C ARG A 59 -8.01 0.81 12.40
N PRO A 60 -8.06 0.76 13.74
CA PRO A 60 -7.12 1.52 14.55
C PRO A 60 -5.70 1.15 14.09
N GLY A 61 -4.91 2.15 13.68
CA GLY A 61 -3.47 1.93 13.48
C GLY A 61 -2.82 1.56 14.81
N THR A 62 -1.56 1.13 14.80
CA THR A 62 -0.91 0.63 16.02
C THR A 62 -0.74 1.67 17.12
N ALA A 63 -0.79 2.98 16.80
CA ALA A 63 -0.84 4.07 17.76
C ALA A 63 -2.28 4.53 18.15
N GLY A 64 -3.33 3.85 17.70
CA GLY A 64 -4.73 4.21 17.96
C GLY A 64 -5.30 5.29 17.03
N GLU A 65 -4.55 5.65 16.00
CA GLU A 65 -5.01 6.56 14.95
C GLU A 65 -6.24 6.00 14.20
N ARG A 66 -7.29 6.81 14.11
CA ARG A 66 -8.47 6.53 13.28
C ARG A 66 -8.19 7.04 11.86
N GLY A 67 -7.80 6.15 10.97
CA GLY A 67 -7.78 6.46 9.54
C GLY A 67 -9.21 6.58 9.00
N THR A 68 -9.49 7.56 8.15
CA THR A 68 -10.82 7.73 7.52
C THR A 68 -11.14 6.64 6.49
N GLY A 69 -10.18 5.76 6.18
CA GLY A 69 -10.29 4.73 5.14
C GLY A 69 -10.14 5.27 3.71
N LEU A 70 -9.99 6.59 3.54
CA LEU A 70 -9.98 7.24 2.22
C LEU A 70 -8.58 7.41 1.62
N GLY A 71 -7.52 7.29 2.43
CA GLY A 71 -6.15 7.55 1.98
C GLY A 71 -5.72 6.64 0.82
N LEU A 72 -6.00 5.34 0.92
CA LEU A 72 -5.59 4.37 -0.09
C LEU A 72 -6.42 4.44 -1.38
N PRO A 73 -7.77 4.52 -1.35
CA PRO A 73 -8.55 4.75 -2.56
C PRO A 73 -8.18 6.04 -3.30
N ILE A 74 -7.90 7.13 -2.57
CA ILE A 74 -7.44 8.39 -3.18
C ILE A 74 -6.05 8.20 -3.81
N ALA A 75 -5.11 7.59 -3.11
CA ALA A 75 -3.77 7.33 -3.65
C ALA A 75 -3.84 6.50 -4.93
N HIS A 76 -4.66 5.43 -4.93
CA HIS A 76 -4.93 4.61 -6.10
C HIS A 76 -5.46 5.46 -7.26
N ALA A 77 -6.52 6.24 -7.05
CA ALA A 77 -7.13 7.07 -8.10
C ALA A 77 -6.12 8.02 -8.77
N ILE A 78 -5.26 8.70 -8.00
CA ILE A 78 -4.25 9.61 -8.57
C ILE A 78 -3.16 8.84 -9.33
N LEU A 79 -2.67 7.74 -8.77
CA LEU A 79 -1.61 6.95 -9.40
C LEU A 79 -2.11 6.32 -10.72
N THR A 80 -3.33 5.77 -10.72
CA THR A 80 -3.96 5.26 -11.94
C THR A 80 -4.15 6.36 -12.99
N GLN A 81 -4.54 7.57 -12.60
CA GLN A 81 -4.62 8.72 -13.52
C GLN A 81 -3.27 9.11 -14.13
N GLN A 82 -2.17 8.83 -13.44
CA GLN A 82 -0.80 9.03 -13.92
C GLN A 82 -0.28 7.87 -14.78
N GLY A 83 -1.12 6.87 -15.09
CA GLY A 83 -0.73 5.68 -15.85
C GLY A 83 0.10 4.67 -15.05
N VAL A 84 0.11 4.79 -13.72
CA VAL A 84 0.82 3.87 -12.83
C VAL A 84 -0.07 2.66 -12.55
N ALA A 85 0.44 1.46 -12.88
CA ALA A 85 -0.23 0.23 -12.46
C ALA A 85 0.16 -0.10 -11.01
N ILE A 86 -0.80 -0.62 -10.24
CA ILE A 86 -0.62 -0.94 -8.82
C ILE A 86 -1.02 -2.39 -8.58
N GLU A 87 -0.13 -3.15 -7.95
CA GLU A 87 -0.41 -4.49 -7.45
C GLU A 87 -0.19 -4.54 -5.95
N VAL A 88 -0.96 -5.37 -5.26
CA VAL A 88 -0.88 -5.54 -3.80
C VAL A 88 -0.92 -7.02 -3.48
N ASP A 89 0.10 -7.48 -2.77
CA ASP A 89 0.13 -8.80 -2.14
C ASP A 89 0.09 -8.60 -0.62
N SER A 90 -0.75 -9.35 0.08
CA SER A 90 -0.81 -9.25 1.54
C SER A 90 -1.26 -10.59 2.12
N THR A 91 -0.61 -11.01 3.19
CA THR A 91 -0.98 -12.22 3.93
C THR A 91 -1.10 -11.88 5.42
N PRO A 92 -2.20 -12.25 6.10
CA PRO A 92 -2.35 -12.03 7.53
C PRO A 92 -1.17 -12.58 8.33
N GLY A 93 -0.59 -11.73 9.19
CA GLY A 93 0.56 -12.04 10.04
C GLY A 93 1.91 -12.10 9.32
N LYS A 94 1.98 -11.89 8.00
CA LYS A 94 3.25 -11.83 7.25
C LYS A 94 3.59 -10.43 6.76
N GLY A 95 2.58 -9.59 6.52
CA GLY A 95 2.75 -8.22 6.05
C GLY A 95 2.12 -7.96 4.69
N THR A 96 2.52 -6.87 4.05
CA THR A 96 1.96 -6.39 2.78
C THR A 96 3.06 -5.87 1.87
N THR A 97 2.96 -6.16 0.57
CA THR A 97 3.81 -5.61 -0.47
C THR A 97 2.95 -4.90 -1.53
N PHE A 98 3.19 -3.60 -1.70
CA PHE A 98 2.66 -2.80 -2.81
C PHE A 98 3.71 -2.72 -3.92
N ARG A 99 3.31 -2.94 -5.17
CA ARG A 99 4.15 -2.76 -6.36
C ARG A 99 3.54 -1.69 -7.26
N LEU A 100 4.33 -0.70 -7.61
CA LEU A 100 3.94 0.43 -8.44
C LEU A 100 4.78 0.44 -9.71
N TYR A 101 4.12 0.37 -10.86
CA TYR A 101 4.78 0.30 -12.15
C TYR A 101 4.60 1.62 -12.90
N TRP A 102 5.66 2.41 -12.97
CA TRP A 102 5.75 3.56 -13.86
C TRP A 102 6.24 3.09 -15.22
N ARG A 103 5.49 3.43 -16.27
CA ARG A 103 5.96 3.25 -17.65
C ARG A 103 6.83 4.43 -18.04
N SER A 104 7.93 4.16 -18.75
CA SER A 104 8.71 5.19 -19.40
C SER A 104 7.88 5.78 -20.53
N PHE A 105 7.74 7.10 -20.56
CA PHE A 105 7.21 7.80 -21.72
C PHE A 105 8.38 7.94 -22.72
N ALA A 106 8.32 7.17 -23.80
CA ALA A 106 9.16 7.41 -24.96
C ALA A 106 8.66 8.64 -25.72
#